data_AF-A0A2V6KT71-F1
#
_entry.id   AF-A0A2V6KT71-F1
#
_cell.length_a   1.000
_cell.length_b   1.000
_cell.length_c   1.000
_cell.angle_alpha   90.00
_cell.angle_beta   90.00
_cell.angle_gamma   90.00
#
_symmetry.space_group_name_H-M   'P 1'
#
loop_
_entity.id
_entity.type
_entity.pdbx_description
1 polymer ?
#
loop_
_entity_poly.entity_id
_entity_poly.type
_entity_poly.pdbx_seq_one_letter_code
_entity_poly.pdbx_strand_id
1 'polypeptide(L)'
;YFIKLQQVIPYSWLLDPTPLPQHAVIPRLEIHDWREAAKFSQRDRDLLLKISGFSPLGWGSRGIALGADLPHAEWERRIDNALATFEGSPTILQRFHKGRLFEHRYWDTDSAELKTMKGRVRLCPYFFVEQDRVKLRGALATIAPADKKFLHGMRDAILTPSRFSGTSDSRSKSSQV
;
A
#
# COMPACT_ATOMS: atom_id res chain seq x y z
N TYR A 1 -7.35 -9.56 -16.13
CA TYR A 1 -6.47 -9.10 -15.02
C TYR A 1 -7.17 -8.19 -14.02
N PHE A 2 -8.09 -7.32 -14.44
CA PHE A 2 -8.79 -6.34 -13.59
C PHE A 2 -9.37 -6.90 -12.28
N ILE A 3 -10.14 -7.98 -12.30
CA ILE A 3 -10.72 -8.59 -11.08
C ILE A 3 -9.65 -9.00 -10.06
N LYS A 4 -8.50 -9.52 -10.51
CA LYS A 4 -7.38 -9.88 -9.61
C LYS A 4 -6.74 -8.64 -8.99
N LEU A 5 -6.66 -7.52 -9.73
CA LEU A 5 -6.16 -6.25 -9.21
C LEU A 5 -7.09 -5.69 -8.13
N GLN A 6 -8.41 -5.78 -8.31
CA GLN A 6 -9.39 -5.36 -7.30
C GLN A 6 -9.27 -6.13 -5.98
N GLN A 7 -8.74 -7.37 -6.00
CA GLN A 7 -8.52 -8.16 -4.80
C GLN A 7 -7.31 -7.67 -3.98
N VAL A 8 -6.34 -7.00 -4.60
CA VAL A 8 -5.06 -6.62 -3.97
C VAL A 8 -4.87 -5.11 -3.82
N ILE A 9 -5.60 -4.30 -4.59
CA ILE A 9 -5.59 -2.85 -4.47
C ILE A 9 -6.70 -2.45 -3.48
N PRO A 10 -6.35 -1.83 -2.34
CA PRO A 10 -7.35 -1.33 -1.41
C PRO A 10 -8.30 -0.33 -2.06
N TYR A 11 -9.54 -0.29 -1.59
CA TYR A 11 -10.52 0.66 -2.09
C TYR A 11 -10.01 2.10 -1.90
N SER A 12 -10.11 2.88 -2.97
CA SER A 12 -9.61 4.24 -3.05
C SER A 12 -10.67 5.17 -3.61
N TRP A 13 -10.65 6.39 -3.11
CA TRP A 13 -11.43 7.51 -3.59
C TRP A 13 -10.49 8.59 -4.08
N LEU A 14 -10.93 9.36 -5.06
CA LEU A 14 -10.31 10.60 -5.45
C LEU A 14 -10.98 11.72 -4.63
N LEU A 15 -10.21 12.59 -3.96
CA LEU A 15 -10.78 13.73 -3.20
C LEU A 15 -11.20 14.85 -4.14
N ASP A 16 -12.12 14.54 -5.05
CA ASP A 16 -12.71 15.49 -5.97
C ASP A 16 -13.72 16.39 -5.21
N PRO A 17 -13.54 17.72 -5.19
CA PRO A 17 -14.42 18.65 -4.50
C PRO A 17 -15.72 18.94 -5.26
N THR A 18 -15.94 18.34 -6.44
CA THR A 18 -17.17 18.50 -7.22
C THR A 18 -18.40 18.11 -6.38
N PRO A 19 -19.38 19.02 -6.21
CA PRO A 19 -20.56 18.73 -5.40
C PRO A 19 -21.34 17.51 -5.91
N LEU A 20 -21.73 16.63 -5.01
CA LEU A 20 -22.57 15.48 -5.33
C LEU A 20 -24.05 15.89 -5.50
N PRO A 21 -24.81 15.20 -6.38
CA PRO A 21 -26.27 15.30 -6.38
C PRO A 21 -26.86 15.03 -5.00
N GLN A 22 -28.02 15.62 -4.68
CA GLN A 22 -28.63 15.58 -3.34
C GLN A 22 -28.82 14.16 -2.76
N HIS A 23 -29.06 13.16 -3.61
CA HIS A 23 -29.31 11.77 -3.21
C HIS A 23 -28.10 10.84 -3.42
N ALA A 24 -26.96 11.38 -3.86
CA ALA A 24 -25.73 10.62 -4.06
C ALA A 24 -24.87 10.63 -2.80
N VAL A 25 -24.04 9.60 -2.62
CA VAL A 25 -23.09 9.52 -1.51
C VAL A 25 -21.74 9.07 -2.01
N ILE A 26 -20.69 9.40 -1.26
CA ILE A 26 -19.38 8.82 -1.42
C ILE A 26 -19.44 7.38 -0.89
N PRO A 27 -19.33 6.38 -1.77
CA PRO A 27 -19.64 4.99 -1.41
C PRO A 27 -18.69 4.47 -0.33
N ARG A 28 -19.24 3.66 0.59
CA ARG A 28 -18.53 3.01 1.71
C ARG A 28 -18.01 3.95 2.81
N LEU A 29 -18.18 5.25 2.64
CA LEU A 29 -18.03 6.27 3.68
C LEU A 29 -19.39 6.80 4.11
N GLU A 30 -20.40 6.71 3.23
CA GLU A 30 -21.78 7.14 3.47
C GLU A 30 -21.85 8.63 3.86
N ILE A 31 -21.02 9.45 3.21
CA ILE A 31 -20.97 10.92 3.35
C ILE A 31 -21.36 11.60 2.04
N HIS A 32 -21.84 12.83 2.10
CA HIS A 32 -22.23 13.65 0.95
C HIS A 32 -21.11 14.62 0.52
N ASP A 33 -20.37 15.17 1.48
CA ASP A 33 -19.26 16.11 1.26
C ASP A 33 -17.98 15.64 1.97
N TRP A 34 -16.82 15.85 1.36
CA TRP A 34 -15.52 15.50 1.94
C TRP A 34 -15.21 16.18 3.28
N ARG A 35 -15.82 17.34 3.56
CA ARG A 35 -15.75 18.03 4.87
C ARG A 35 -16.39 17.21 6.00
N GLU A 36 -17.25 16.26 5.69
CA GLU A 36 -17.72 15.29 6.68
C GLU A 36 -16.63 14.29 7.05
N ALA A 37 -15.78 13.88 6.09
CA ALA A 37 -14.62 13.05 6.37
C ALA A 37 -13.61 13.74 7.29
N ALA A 38 -13.49 15.08 7.22
CA ALA A 38 -12.67 15.86 8.15
C ALA A 38 -13.12 15.69 9.62
N LYS A 39 -14.41 15.46 9.84
CA LYS A 39 -15.02 15.30 11.18
C LYS A 39 -14.91 13.87 11.73
N PHE A 40 -14.36 12.92 10.97
CA PHE A 40 -14.25 11.52 11.41
C PHE A 40 -13.44 11.37 12.70
N SER A 41 -13.87 10.44 13.55
CA SER A 41 -13.14 10.08 14.76
C SER A 41 -11.82 9.37 14.42
N GLN A 42 -10.89 9.26 15.37
CA GLN A 42 -9.65 8.51 15.14
C GLN A 42 -9.86 7.05 14.72
N ARG A 43 -10.96 6.42 15.18
CA ARG A 43 -11.28 5.02 14.87
C ARG A 43 -11.81 4.84 13.44
N ASP A 44 -12.43 5.87 12.89
CA ASP A 44 -13.00 5.86 11.54
C ASP A 44 -11.97 6.26 10.46
N ARG A 45 -10.75 6.59 10.89
CA ARG A 45 -9.67 7.11 10.04
C ARG A 45 -8.57 6.09 9.76
N ASP A 46 -8.91 4.79 9.65
CA ASP A 46 -8.04 3.79 9.01
C ASP A 46 -7.96 4.02 7.47
N LEU A 47 -7.54 5.23 7.12
CA LEU A 47 -7.57 5.84 5.80
C LEU A 47 -6.23 6.55 5.56
N LEU A 48 -5.66 6.34 4.37
CA LEU A 48 -4.46 7.00 3.88
C LEU A 48 -4.83 8.15 2.96
N LEU A 49 -4.30 9.34 3.23
CA LEU A 49 -4.17 10.39 2.23
C LEU A 49 -2.88 10.17 1.46
N LYS A 50 -2.95 10.16 0.14
CA LYS A 50 -1.78 10.01 -0.73
C LYS A 50 -1.81 11.03 -1.86
N ILE A 51 -0.76 11.83 -1.95
CA ILE A 51 -0.49 12.66 -3.14
C ILE A 51 0.19 11.81 -4.22
N SER A 52 0.36 12.38 -5.42
CA SER A 52 1.09 11.75 -6.51
C SER A 52 2.52 11.35 -6.09
N GLY A 53 2.93 10.13 -6.45
CA GLY A 53 4.30 9.67 -6.24
C GLY A 53 5.36 10.42 -7.07
N PHE A 54 4.92 11.17 -8.09
CA PHE A 54 5.78 12.09 -8.85
C PHE A 54 5.89 13.48 -8.21
N SER A 55 5.12 13.75 -7.15
CA SER A 55 5.27 14.99 -6.39
C SER A 55 6.64 15.03 -5.72
N PRO A 56 7.32 16.20 -5.69
CA PRO A 56 8.54 16.40 -4.89
C PRO A 56 8.34 16.06 -3.40
N LEU A 57 7.10 16.13 -2.91
CA LEU A 57 6.72 15.80 -1.54
C LEU A 57 6.58 14.28 -1.30
N GLY A 58 6.62 13.45 -2.35
CA GLY A 58 6.35 12.01 -2.30
C GLY A 58 7.52 11.14 -1.82
N TRP A 59 8.75 11.66 -1.77
CA TRP A 59 9.93 10.88 -1.43
C TRP A 59 9.91 10.37 0.02
N GLY A 60 10.34 9.12 0.23
CA GLY A 60 10.58 8.56 1.56
C GLY A 60 9.33 8.47 2.44
N SER A 61 8.16 8.15 1.86
CA SER A 61 6.83 8.06 2.51
C SER A 61 6.20 9.38 2.96
N ARG A 62 6.82 10.53 2.69
CA ARG A 62 6.31 11.85 3.11
C ARG A 62 5.02 12.27 2.42
N GLY A 63 4.74 11.73 1.24
CA GLY A 63 3.50 11.96 0.50
C GLY A 63 2.30 11.15 1.01
N ILE A 64 2.43 10.45 2.12
CA ILE A 64 1.40 9.59 2.68
C ILE A 64 1.15 9.97 4.15
N ALA A 65 -0.13 10.03 4.55
CA ALA A 65 -0.51 10.21 5.94
C ALA A 65 -1.64 9.25 6.33
N LEU A 66 -1.53 8.60 7.49
CA LEU A 66 -2.56 7.73 8.05
C LEU A 66 -3.42 8.52 9.04
N GLY A 67 -4.70 8.70 8.72
CA GLY A 67 -5.60 9.54 9.53
C GLY A 67 -5.72 9.08 10.99
N ALA A 68 -5.67 7.78 11.25
CA ALA A 68 -5.72 7.21 12.60
C ALA A 68 -4.49 7.59 13.46
N ASP A 69 -3.38 8.02 12.85
CA ASP A 69 -2.17 8.45 13.57
C ASP A 69 -2.11 9.97 13.74
N LEU A 70 -3.05 10.72 13.15
CA LEU A 70 -3.05 12.17 13.18
C LEU A 70 -3.99 12.73 14.27
N PRO A 71 -3.56 13.80 14.96
CA PRO A 71 -4.48 14.67 15.69
C PRO A 71 -5.62 15.14 14.77
N HIS A 72 -6.80 15.41 15.35
CA HIS A 72 -7.98 15.79 14.57
C HIS A 72 -7.74 17.04 13.71
N ALA A 73 -7.19 18.10 14.29
CA ALA A 73 -6.90 19.34 13.58
C ALA A 73 -5.93 19.16 12.39
N GLU A 74 -4.93 18.27 12.52
CA GLU A 74 -3.98 17.99 11.44
C GLU A 74 -4.63 17.17 10.31
N TRP A 75 -5.58 16.30 10.65
CA TRP A 75 -6.36 15.56 9.66
C TRP A 75 -7.30 16.47 8.87
N GLU A 76 -8.08 17.30 9.56
CA GLU A 76 -8.97 18.30 8.96
C GLU A 76 -8.19 19.21 8.01
N ARG A 77 -7.07 19.79 8.48
CA ARG A 77 -6.17 20.62 7.67
C ARG A 77 -5.71 19.93 6.39
N ARG A 78 -5.44 18.63 6.43
CA ARG A 78 -5.01 17.85 5.26
C ARG A 78 -6.14 17.56 4.29
N ILE A 79 -7.36 17.31 4.77
CA ILE A 79 -8.55 17.18 3.93
C ILE A 79 -8.80 18.51 3.22
N ASP A 80 -8.84 19.62 3.95
CA ASP A 80 -9.07 20.95 3.37
C ASP A 80 -8.01 21.31 2.34
N ASN A 81 -6.74 21.05 2.63
CA ASN A 81 -5.67 21.26 1.67
C ASN A 81 -5.84 20.39 0.41
N ALA A 82 -6.20 19.11 0.57
CA ALA A 82 -6.40 18.22 -0.56
C ALA A 82 -7.54 18.68 -1.50
N LEU A 83 -8.63 19.19 -0.93
CA LEU A 83 -9.74 19.78 -1.69
C LEU A 83 -9.33 21.08 -2.38
N ALA A 84 -8.62 21.96 -1.66
CA ALA A 84 -8.17 23.25 -2.19
C ALA A 84 -7.15 23.12 -3.33
N THR A 85 -6.29 22.09 -3.29
CA THR A 85 -5.25 21.88 -4.32
C THR A 85 -5.63 20.83 -5.36
N PHE A 86 -6.89 20.40 -5.43
CA PHE A 86 -7.31 19.25 -6.23
C PHE A 86 -6.88 19.33 -7.70
N GLU A 87 -7.12 20.47 -8.35
CA GLU A 87 -6.80 20.71 -9.77
C GLU A 87 -5.30 20.57 -10.10
N GLY A 88 -4.42 20.98 -9.17
CA GLY A 88 -2.96 20.98 -9.40
C GLY A 88 -2.23 19.79 -8.79
N SER A 89 -2.77 19.22 -7.71
CA SER A 89 -2.17 18.12 -6.96
C SER A 89 -3.27 17.23 -6.38
N PRO A 90 -3.91 16.39 -7.22
CA PRO A 90 -4.98 15.51 -6.78
C PRO A 90 -4.46 14.56 -5.70
N THR A 91 -5.27 14.40 -4.67
CA THR A 91 -5.00 13.49 -3.54
C THR A 91 -6.02 12.37 -3.59
N ILE A 92 -5.57 11.15 -3.31
CA ILE A 92 -6.46 10.02 -3.10
C ILE A 92 -6.63 9.73 -1.62
N LEU A 93 -7.84 9.31 -1.25
CA LEU A 93 -8.10 8.61 0.00
C LEU A 93 -8.03 7.12 -0.27
N GLN A 94 -7.45 6.33 0.62
CA GLN A 94 -7.38 4.88 0.45
C GLN A 94 -7.58 4.17 1.77
N ARG A 95 -8.34 3.07 1.78
CA ARG A 95 -8.41 2.22 2.98
C ARG A 95 -7.03 1.73 3.38
N PHE A 96 -6.66 1.91 4.65
CA PHE A 96 -5.41 1.42 5.18
C PHE A 96 -5.51 -0.07 5.48
N HIS A 97 -4.60 -0.87 4.94
CA HIS A 97 -4.45 -2.28 5.30
C HIS A 97 -3.09 -2.49 5.94
N LYS A 98 -3.09 -2.99 7.17
CA LYS A 98 -1.86 -3.36 7.88
C LYS A 98 -1.25 -4.58 7.20
N GLY A 99 0.03 -4.47 6.82
CA GLY A 99 0.77 -5.60 6.26
C GLY A 99 0.84 -6.77 7.25
N ARG A 100 0.79 -8.01 6.76
CA ARG A 100 0.90 -9.21 7.59
C ARG A 100 2.31 -9.31 8.20
N LEU A 101 2.37 -9.79 9.45
CA LEU A 101 3.63 -10.06 10.14
C LEU A 101 4.16 -11.45 9.79
N PHE A 102 5.47 -11.53 9.58
CA PHE A 102 6.22 -12.75 9.33
C PHE A 102 7.47 -12.74 10.20
N GLU A 103 7.91 -13.93 10.62
CA GLU A 103 9.21 -14.09 11.25
C GLU A 103 10.25 -14.44 10.19
N HIS A 104 11.39 -13.76 10.25
CA HIS A 104 12.49 -13.99 9.33
C HIS A 104 13.82 -13.90 10.07
N ARG A 105 14.72 -14.84 9.78
CA ARG A 105 16.08 -14.83 10.33
C ARG A 105 16.97 -13.97 9.44
N TYR A 106 17.82 -13.16 10.06
CA TYR A 106 18.81 -12.35 9.38
C TYR A 106 20.12 -12.37 10.15
N TRP A 107 21.22 -12.14 9.44
CA TRP A 107 22.53 -11.96 10.05
C TRP A 107 22.66 -10.53 10.54
N ASP A 108 22.82 -10.36 11.85
CA ASP A 108 23.11 -9.05 12.44
C ASP A 108 24.62 -8.84 12.47
N THR A 109 25.08 -7.85 11.70
CA THR A 109 26.51 -7.56 11.57
C THR A 109 27.11 -6.98 12.84
N ASP A 110 26.31 -6.30 13.66
CA ASP A 110 26.80 -5.62 14.86
C ASP A 110 27.10 -6.62 15.98
N SER A 111 26.25 -7.64 16.14
CA SER A 111 26.46 -8.71 17.13
C SER A 111 27.12 -9.97 16.57
N ALA A 112 27.33 -10.05 15.24
CA ALA A 112 27.82 -11.25 14.56
C ALA A 112 26.99 -12.51 14.89
N GLU A 113 25.67 -12.36 14.91
CA GLU A 113 24.73 -13.44 15.26
C GLU A 113 23.55 -13.52 14.30
N LEU A 114 22.96 -14.71 14.20
CA LEU A 114 21.70 -14.90 13.48
C LEU A 114 20.53 -14.53 14.40
N LYS A 115 19.83 -13.44 14.08
CA LYS A 115 18.66 -12.96 14.84
C LYS A 115 17.37 -13.22 14.09
N THR A 116 16.26 -13.34 14.82
CA THR A 116 14.91 -13.43 14.26
C THR A 116 14.22 -12.08 14.41
N MET A 117 13.71 -11.54 13.30
CA MET A 117 12.85 -10.35 13.30
C MET A 117 11.42 -10.74 12.94
N LYS A 118 10.46 -10.27 13.74
CA LYS A 118 9.06 -10.24 13.35
C LYS A 118 8.79 -8.93 12.63
N GLY A 119 8.45 -9.00 11.34
CA GLY A 119 8.32 -7.82 10.49
C GLY A 119 7.19 -7.90 9.48
N ARG A 120 6.82 -6.74 8.92
CA ARG A 120 5.81 -6.64 7.86
C ARG A 120 6.49 -6.70 6.49
N VAL A 121 5.88 -7.44 5.58
CA VAL A 121 6.46 -7.71 4.26
C VAL A 121 5.82 -6.84 3.19
N ARG A 122 6.67 -6.17 2.39
CA ARG A 122 6.32 -5.59 1.09
C ARG A 122 6.96 -6.43 0.00
N LEU A 123 6.15 -6.86 -0.97
CA LEU A 123 6.62 -7.60 -2.16
C LEU A 123 6.71 -6.65 -3.35
N CYS A 124 7.87 -6.63 -4.00
CA CYS A 124 8.11 -5.92 -5.26
C CYS A 124 8.31 -6.95 -6.37
N PRO A 125 7.25 -7.40 -7.06
CA PRO A 125 7.35 -8.40 -8.11
C PRO A 125 8.07 -7.85 -9.36
N TYR A 126 8.91 -8.69 -9.97
CA TYR A 126 9.59 -8.40 -11.24
C TYR A 126 8.96 -9.19 -12.37
N PHE A 127 8.38 -8.46 -13.33
CA PHE A 127 7.76 -9.02 -14.52
C PHE A 127 8.65 -8.76 -15.74
N PHE A 128 8.79 -9.78 -16.59
CA PHE A 128 9.58 -9.74 -17.82
C PHE A 128 8.70 -10.10 -19.01
N VAL A 129 8.98 -9.53 -20.19
CA VAL A 129 8.36 -9.93 -21.44
C VAL A 129 9.26 -10.97 -22.11
N GLU A 130 8.72 -12.16 -22.33
CA GLU A 130 9.41 -13.27 -23.00
C GLU A 130 8.47 -13.90 -24.02
N GLN A 131 8.90 -14.01 -25.28
CA GLN A 131 8.08 -14.56 -26.36
C GLN A 131 6.68 -13.92 -26.39
N ASP A 132 6.64 -12.59 -26.32
CA ASP A 132 5.41 -11.77 -26.29
C ASP A 132 4.46 -12.06 -25.12
N ARG A 133 4.95 -12.67 -24.04
CA ARG A 133 4.18 -12.96 -22.82
C ARG A 133 4.84 -12.36 -21.58
N VAL A 134 4.02 -11.74 -20.72
CA VAL A 134 4.46 -11.24 -19.41
C VAL A 134 4.62 -12.41 -18.44
N LYS A 135 5.81 -12.56 -17.85
CA LYS A 135 6.13 -13.60 -16.84
C LYS A 135 6.66 -12.99 -15.56
N LEU A 136 6.17 -13.46 -14.42
CA LEU A 136 6.74 -13.16 -13.11
C LEU A 136 8.02 -14.01 -12.92
N ARG A 137 9.16 -13.37 -12.64
CA ARG A 137 10.44 -14.08 -12.41
C ARG A 137 10.90 -14.11 -10.96
N GLY A 138 10.28 -13.30 -10.11
CA GLY A 138 10.54 -13.28 -8.69
C GLY A 138 9.97 -12.03 -8.06
N ALA A 139 10.23 -11.84 -6.78
CA ALA A 139 9.93 -10.61 -6.09
C ALA A 139 11.07 -10.28 -5.12
N LEU A 140 11.36 -9.00 -4.94
CA LEU A 140 12.12 -8.56 -3.78
C LEU A 140 11.14 -8.48 -2.60
N ALA A 141 11.45 -9.18 -1.52
CA ALA A 141 10.76 -9.00 -0.25
C ALA A 141 11.56 -7.99 0.60
N THR A 142 10.88 -6.92 0.99
CA THR A 142 11.36 -5.98 2.00
C THR A 142 10.60 -6.26 3.29
N ILE A 143 11.30 -6.70 4.33
CA ILE A 143 10.74 -7.01 5.64
C ILE A 143 11.12 -5.88 6.59
N ALA A 144 10.16 -5.03 6.95
CA ALA A 144 10.39 -3.93 7.88
C ALA A 144 9.97 -4.34 9.31
N PRO A 145 10.54 -3.72 10.36
CA PRO A 145 10.15 -3.97 11.74
C PRO A 145 8.64 -3.83 12.00
N ALA A 146 8.10 -4.58 12.97
CA ALA A 146 6.64 -4.70 13.19
C ALA A 146 5.92 -3.38 13.54
N ASP A 147 6.64 -2.42 14.12
CA ASP A 147 6.19 -1.08 14.45
C ASP A 147 6.00 -0.18 13.22
N LYS A 148 6.64 -0.52 12.09
CA LYS A 148 6.52 0.24 10.85
C LYS A 148 5.19 -0.06 10.16
N LYS A 149 4.43 1.00 9.86
CA LYS A 149 3.16 0.94 9.12
C LYS A 149 3.34 1.18 7.62
N PHE A 150 4.23 2.09 7.25
CA PHE A 150 4.56 2.38 5.85
C PHE A 150 5.81 1.62 5.45
N LEU A 151 5.65 0.70 4.50
CA LEU A 151 6.73 -0.19 4.08
C LEU A 151 7.40 0.39 2.83
N HIS A 152 8.67 0.77 2.96
CA HIS A 152 9.53 1.22 1.86
C HIS A 152 10.97 0.74 2.12
N GLY A 153 11.92 1.10 1.25
CA GLY A 153 13.34 0.87 1.55
C GLY A 153 13.77 1.70 2.75
N MET A 154 14.18 1.06 3.83
CA MET A 154 14.63 1.68 5.09
C MET A 154 15.83 0.92 5.64
N ARG A 155 16.65 1.58 6.46
CA ARG A 155 17.93 1.05 6.95
C ARG A 155 17.76 -0.24 7.77
N ASP A 156 16.66 -0.29 8.49
CA ASP A 156 16.25 -1.31 9.45
C ASP A 156 15.43 -2.45 8.80
N ALA A 157 15.25 -2.44 7.48
CA ALA A 157 14.56 -3.52 6.77
C ALA A 157 15.51 -4.58 6.22
N ILE A 158 15.05 -5.84 6.24
CA ILE A 158 15.71 -6.95 5.57
C ILE A 158 15.30 -6.96 4.10
N LEU A 159 16.28 -7.08 3.20
CA LEU A 159 16.07 -7.29 1.77
C LEU A 159 16.42 -8.73 1.43
N THR A 160 15.43 -9.49 0.94
CA THR A 160 15.64 -10.90 0.60
C THR A 160 14.96 -11.25 -0.71
N PRO A 161 15.62 -12.02 -1.61
CA PRO A 161 14.99 -12.48 -2.83
C PRO A 161 13.88 -13.48 -2.51
N SER A 162 12.78 -13.41 -3.24
CA SER A 162 11.68 -14.35 -3.15
C SER A 162 11.43 -15.01 -4.49
N ARG A 163 11.20 -16.32 -4.48
CA ARG A 163 10.75 -17.08 -5.64
C ARG A 163 9.26 -17.33 -5.56
N PHE A 164 8.58 -17.27 -6.69
CA PHE A 164 7.24 -17.83 -6.82
C PHE A 164 7.38 -19.32 -7.14
N SER A 165 6.94 -20.20 -6.25
CA SER A 165 6.71 -21.60 -6.61
C SER A 165 5.46 -21.63 -7.47
N GLY A 166 5.64 -21.62 -8.80
CA GLY A 166 4.54 -21.97 -9.69
C GLY A 166 3.98 -23.32 -9.27
N THR A 167 2.65 -23.47 -9.29
CA THR A 167 2.05 -24.80 -9.30
C THR A 167 2.70 -25.53 -10.47
N SER A 168 3.52 -26.54 -10.19
CA SER A 168 3.96 -27.46 -11.21
C SER A 168 2.70 -28.04 -11.81
N ASP A 169 2.43 -27.78 -13.10
CA ASP A 169 1.48 -28.59 -13.85
C ASP A 169 2.06 -30.01 -13.85
N SER A 170 1.60 -30.83 -12.90
CA SER A 170 1.83 -32.26 -12.90
C SER A 170 0.95 -32.85 -14.00
N ARG A 171 1.32 -32.61 -15.26
CA ARG A 171 0.98 -33.51 -16.36
C ARG A 171 2.25 -34.22 -16.76
N SER A 172 2.61 -35.21 -15.94
CA SER A 172 3.29 -36.38 -16.45
C SER A 172 2.42 -36.99 -17.55
N LYS A 173 2.96 -37.08 -18.75
CA LYS A 173 2.86 -38.32 -19.52
C LYS A 173 4.24 -38.64 -20.03
N SER A 174 4.88 -39.52 -19.27
CA SER A 174 5.88 -40.45 -19.76
C SER A 174 5.28 -41.15 -20.98
N SER A 175 5.83 -40.89 -22.16
CA SER A 175 5.64 -41.76 -23.32
C SER A 175 6.93 -42.56 -23.47
N GLN A 176 6.99 -43.69 -22.76
CA GLN A 176 7.75 -44.86 -23.19
C GLN A 176 6.71 -45.88 -23.64
N VAL A 177 6.63 -46.09 -24.95
CA VAL A 177 6.64 -47.41 -25.60
C VAL A 177 7.43 -47.23 -26.89
#